data_AF-A0A8C4QPQ3-F1
#
_entry.id   AF-A0A8C4QPQ3-F1
#
_cell.length_a   1.000
_cell.length_b   1.000
_cell.length_c   1.000
_cell.angle_alpha   90.00
_cell.angle_beta   90.00
_cell.angle_gamma   90.00
#
_symmetry.space_group_name_H-M   'P 1'
#
loop_
_entity.id
_entity.type
_entity.pdbx_description
1 polymer ?
#
loop_
_entity_poly.entity_id
_entity_poly.type
_entity_poly.pdbx_seq_one_letter_code
_entity_poly.pdbx_strand_id
1 'polypeptide(L)'
;WCSHVIAKLVYSCRKRCHKRSSKADGACECDSQCTKSKTCCPDYHDICVVPRNAWECIDIRCGEERLPGSKCHCSSDCQEKGDCCTNYLPVCQDVKSWVDGTECESIETASCPNGFDRQPLILISLDGFRAEYMKTWYSLLPHLNKLRECGTSAPYMKAVYPTKTFPNHYSIVTGLYPESHGIVANSMYDVEFDAHFKLSSPEKNKPRWWGGQPVSTL
;
A
#
# COMPACT_ATOMS: atom_id res chain seq x y z
N TRP A 1 -57.77 -21.28 -3.61
CA TRP A 1 -56.47 -21.01 -4.25
C TRP A 1 -56.25 -19.50 -4.29
N CYS A 2 -55.66 -18.94 -3.24
CA CYS A 2 -55.23 -17.55 -3.25
C CYS A 2 -53.76 -17.54 -2.85
N SER A 3 -52.88 -17.63 -3.85
CA SER A 3 -51.44 -17.59 -3.66
C SER A 3 -51.04 -16.17 -3.28
N HIS A 4 -50.93 -15.90 -1.97
CA HIS A 4 -50.25 -14.70 -1.49
C HIS A 4 -48.76 -14.82 -1.83
N VAL A 5 -48.33 -14.06 -2.83
CA VAL A 5 -46.91 -13.82 -3.10
C VAL A 5 -46.39 -12.98 -1.94
N ILE A 6 -45.66 -13.59 -1.01
CA ILE A 6 -44.90 -12.87 0.01
C ILE A 6 -43.78 -12.13 -0.73
N ALA A 7 -43.89 -10.81 -0.86
CA ALA A 7 -42.79 -9.97 -1.31
C ALA A 7 -41.61 -10.16 -0.33
N LYS A 8 -40.44 -10.56 -0.84
CA LYS A 8 -39.22 -10.65 -0.03
C LYS A 8 -38.83 -9.24 0.41
N LEU A 9 -39.08 -8.89 1.67
CA LEU A 9 -38.56 -7.66 2.26
C LEU A 9 -37.02 -7.70 2.22
N VAL A 10 -36.40 -6.87 1.38
CA VAL A 10 -34.94 -6.83 1.18
C VAL A 10 -34.29 -5.90 2.21
N TYR A 11 -33.92 -6.43 3.37
CA TYR A 11 -33.30 -5.67 4.49
C TYR A 11 -31.79 -5.41 4.35
N SER A 12 -31.24 -5.47 3.13
CA SER A 12 -29.78 -5.42 2.91
C SER A 12 -29.37 -4.44 1.82
N CYS A 13 -28.22 -3.81 2.01
CA CYS A 13 -27.55 -2.96 1.03
C CYS A 13 -26.60 -3.67 0.07
N ARG A 14 -26.47 -5.00 0.15
CA ARG A 14 -25.65 -5.78 -0.79
C ARG A 14 -26.08 -5.49 -2.24
N LYS A 15 -25.14 -5.00 -3.07
CA LYS A 15 -25.35 -4.57 -4.47
C LYS A 15 -26.38 -3.43 -4.67
N ARG A 16 -26.70 -2.68 -3.61
CA ARG A 16 -27.67 -1.58 -3.60
C ARG A 16 -27.09 -0.24 -3.14
N CYS A 17 -25.82 -0.18 -2.79
CA CYS A 17 -25.16 1.06 -2.36
C CYS A 17 -25.34 2.19 -3.39
N HIS A 18 -25.71 3.38 -2.91
CA HIS A 18 -25.94 4.58 -3.72
C HIS A 18 -27.12 4.50 -4.71
N LYS A 19 -27.86 3.40 -4.76
CA LYS A 19 -29.09 3.29 -5.56
C LYS A 19 -30.28 3.80 -4.75
N ARG A 20 -31.06 4.71 -5.34
CA ARG A 20 -32.36 5.09 -4.77
C ARG A 20 -33.33 3.92 -4.93
N SER A 21 -33.95 3.48 -3.83
CA SER A 21 -34.95 2.41 -3.88
C SER A 21 -36.18 2.91 -4.63
N SER A 22 -36.66 2.17 -5.64
CA SER A 22 -37.99 2.40 -6.18
C SER A 22 -39.02 2.03 -5.11
N LYS A 23 -39.98 2.91 -4.83
CA LYS A 23 -41.01 2.82 -3.76
C LYS A 23 -41.83 1.51 -3.68
N ALA A 24 -41.59 0.52 -4.54
CA ALA A 24 -42.36 -0.70 -4.65
C ALA A 24 -42.02 -1.78 -3.61
N ASP A 25 -40.91 -1.68 -2.87
CA ASP A 25 -40.41 -2.82 -2.07
C ASP A 25 -40.54 -2.69 -0.55
N GLY A 26 -41.06 -1.57 -0.02
CA GLY A 26 -41.26 -1.37 1.43
C GLY A 26 -40.01 -1.50 2.30
N ALA A 27 -38.84 -1.65 1.68
CA ALA A 27 -37.59 -2.02 2.29
C ALA A 27 -36.66 -0.81 2.46
N CYS A 28 -35.78 -0.91 3.45
CA CYS A 28 -34.76 0.08 3.80
C CYS A 28 -33.94 0.61 2.61
N GLU A 29 -33.36 1.79 2.79
CA GLU A 29 -32.62 2.55 1.77
C GLU A 29 -31.10 2.36 1.90
N CYS A 30 -30.38 2.62 0.81
CA CYS A 30 -28.93 2.40 0.70
C CYS A 30 -28.20 3.55 -0.01
N ASP A 31 -28.88 4.68 -0.21
CA ASP A 31 -28.26 5.90 -0.71
C ASP A 31 -27.75 6.76 0.45
N SER A 32 -26.89 7.74 0.12
CA SER A 32 -26.24 8.56 1.15
C SER A 32 -27.22 9.37 2.01
N GLN A 33 -28.43 9.66 1.51
CA GLN A 33 -29.43 10.42 2.28
C GLN A 33 -30.14 9.57 3.33
N CYS A 34 -30.08 8.23 3.24
CA CYS A 34 -30.73 7.33 4.20
C CYS A 34 -30.28 7.59 5.64
N THR A 35 -29.06 8.10 5.82
CA THR A 35 -28.47 8.44 7.12
C THR A 35 -29.19 9.61 7.79
N LYS A 36 -29.68 10.56 6.99
CA LYS A 36 -30.44 11.72 7.48
C LYS A 36 -31.90 11.35 7.74
N SER A 37 -32.50 10.54 6.87
CA SER A 37 -33.89 10.09 7.01
C SER A 37 -34.08 8.93 7.99
N LYS A 38 -32.98 8.34 8.50
CA LYS A 38 -32.98 7.14 9.37
C LYS A 38 -33.71 5.94 8.74
N THR A 39 -33.62 5.83 7.42
CA THR A 39 -34.23 4.77 6.61
C THR A 39 -33.23 3.74 6.12
N CYS A 40 -31.95 3.85 6.51
CA CYS A 40 -30.90 2.95 6.05
C CYS A 40 -31.17 1.49 6.39
N CYS A 41 -30.69 0.57 5.54
CA CYS A 41 -30.62 -0.83 5.94
C CYS A 41 -29.67 -1.01 7.12
N PRO A 42 -29.89 -2.01 7.98
CA PRO A 42 -29.02 -2.28 9.13
C PRO A 42 -27.55 -2.45 8.76
N ASP A 43 -27.27 -2.99 7.56
CA ASP A 43 -25.94 -3.26 7.04
C ASP A 43 -25.38 -2.15 6.14
N TYR A 44 -26.06 -1.01 6.00
CA TYR A 44 -25.64 0.09 5.11
C TYR A 44 -24.23 0.58 5.44
N HIS A 45 -23.92 0.79 6.72
CA HIS A 45 -22.62 1.30 7.13
C HIS A 45 -21.50 0.31 6.74
N ASP A 46 -21.71 -0.97 7.00
CA ASP A 46 -20.70 -2.01 6.83
C ASP A 46 -20.51 -2.41 5.35
N ILE A 47 -21.54 -2.25 4.52
CA ILE A 47 -21.50 -2.59 3.08
C ILE A 47 -21.15 -1.38 2.21
N CYS A 48 -21.59 -0.17 2.57
CA CYS A 48 -21.47 1.00 1.67
C CYS A 48 -20.48 2.07 2.17
N VAL A 49 -20.17 2.11 3.47
CA VAL A 49 -19.30 3.16 4.05
C VAL A 49 -17.92 2.62 4.40
N VAL A 50 -17.85 1.55 5.20
CA VAL A 50 -16.58 0.96 5.64
C VAL A 50 -15.71 0.50 4.45
N PRO A 51 -16.23 -0.21 3.43
CA PRO A 51 -15.41 -0.75 2.33
C PRO A 51 -14.69 0.32 1.52
N ARG A 52 -15.24 1.53 1.42
CA ARG A 52 -14.61 2.64 0.69
C ARG A 52 -13.28 3.07 1.30
N ASN A 53 -13.14 2.91 2.61
CA ASN A 53 -11.96 3.30 3.36
C ASN A 53 -10.98 2.14 3.62
N ALA A 54 -11.35 0.93 3.22
CA ALA A 54 -10.54 -0.27 3.36
C ALA A 54 -9.47 -0.36 2.25
N TRP A 55 -8.33 -0.93 2.61
CA TRP A 55 -7.23 -1.25 1.69
C TRP A 55 -7.19 -2.74 1.29
N GLU A 56 -8.13 -3.51 1.84
CA GLU A 56 -8.18 -4.96 1.73
C GLU A 56 -9.56 -5.40 1.28
N CYS A 57 -9.58 -6.45 0.46
CA CYS A 57 -10.74 -7.26 0.20
C CYS A 57 -11.02 -8.17 1.41
N ILE A 58 -12.30 -8.42 1.61
CA ILE A 58 -12.85 -9.46 2.48
C ILE A 58 -13.91 -10.21 1.67
N ASP A 59 -14.28 -11.42 2.08
CA ASP A 59 -15.21 -12.28 1.34
C ASP A 59 -16.51 -11.56 0.91
N ILE A 60 -17.03 -10.67 1.76
CA ILE A 60 -18.26 -9.92 1.49
C ILE A 60 -18.10 -8.94 0.31
N ARG A 61 -16.89 -8.42 0.08
CA ARG A 61 -16.57 -7.47 -1.00
C ARG A 61 -16.26 -8.15 -2.34
N CYS A 62 -16.03 -9.46 -2.36
CA CYS A 62 -15.72 -10.15 -3.61
C CYS A 62 -16.89 -10.06 -4.60
N GLY A 63 -16.63 -9.53 -5.80
CA GLY A 63 -17.67 -9.27 -6.79
C GLY A 63 -18.59 -8.10 -6.42
N GLU A 64 -18.10 -7.15 -5.62
CA GLU A 64 -18.83 -5.92 -5.31
C GLU A 64 -19.10 -5.10 -6.58
N GLU A 65 -20.20 -4.33 -6.53
CA GLU A 65 -20.39 -3.23 -7.47
C GLU A 65 -19.46 -2.08 -7.06
N ARG A 66 -18.83 -1.43 -8.04
CA ARG A 66 -17.85 -0.39 -7.77
C ARG A 66 -18.48 0.76 -6.98
N LEU A 67 -17.91 1.03 -5.81
CA LEU A 67 -18.28 2.17 -4.99
C LEU A 67 -17.39 3.38 -5.36
N PRO A 68 -17.98 4.51 -5.79
CA PRO A 68 -17.20 5.70 -6.12
C PRO A 68 -16.35 6.18 -4.94
N GLY A 69 -15.07 6.45 -5.20
CA GLY A 69 -14.14 6.94 -4.18
C GLY A 69 -13.68 5.87 -3.19
N SER A 70 -13.80 4.58 -3.52
CA SER A 70 -13.06 3.53 -2.83
C SER A 70 -11.56 3.66 -3.07
N LYS A 71 -10.76 3.35 -2.04
CA LYS A 71 -9.29 3.35 -2.15
C LYS A 71 -8.75 2.23 -3.04
N CYS A 72 -9.45 1.09 -3.07
CA CYS A 72 -9.18 -0.05 -3.94
C CYS A 72 -10.46 -0.87 -4.12
N HIS A 73 -10.49 -1.73 -5.13
CA HIS A 73 -11.70 -2.46 -5.53
C HIS A 73 -11.55 -3.98 -5.40
N CYS A 74 -12.69 -4.64 -5.20
CA CYS A 74 -12.82 -6.11 -5.21
C CYS A 74 -13.84 -6.57 -6.27
N SER A 75 -14.11 -5.71 -7.25
CA SER A 75 -14.97 -5.98 -8.40
C SER A 75 -14.27 -6.85 -9.43
N SER A 76 -15.04 -7.56 -10.27
CA SER A 76 -14.49 -8.48 -11.27
C SER A 76 -13.64 -7.81 -12.36
N ASP A 77 -13.78 -6.50 -12.55
CA ASP A 77 -13.03 -5.71 -13.53
C ASP A 77 -11.80 -4.99 -12.92
N CYS A 78 -11.48 -5.21 -11.63
CA CYS A 78 -10.42 -4.46 -10.97
C CYS A 78 -9.03 -4.74 -11.53
N GLN A 79 -8.79 -5.96 -12.04
CA GLN A 79 -7.48 -6.33 -12.58
C GLN A 79 -7.22 -5.61 -13.90
N GLU A 80 -8.21 -5.59 -14.78
CA GLU A 80 -8.14 -4.87 -16.06
C GLU A 80 -7.91 -3.37 -15.84
N LYS A 81 -8.53 -2.78 -14.80
CA LYS A 81 -8.36 -1.37 -14.46
C LYS A 81 -7.12 -1.08 -13.60
N GLY A 82 -6.40 -2.10 -13.15
CA GLY A 82 -5.21 -1.95 -12.32
C GLY A 82 -5.46 -1.34 -10.94
N ASP A 83 -6.67 -1.51 -10.38
CA ASP A 83 -7.10 -0.85 -9.14
C ASP A 83 -7.66 -1.82 -8.07
N CYS A 84 -7.33 -3.10 -8.19
CA CYS A 84 -7.63 -4.08 -7.16
C CYS A 84 -6.95 -3.75 -5.82
N CYS A 85 -7.58 -4.15 -4.72
CA CYS A 85 -6.85 -4.25 -3.45
C CYS A 85 -5.73 -5.30 -3.57
N THR A 86 -4.63 -5.12 -2.86
CA THR A 86 -3.43 -5.96 -2.99
C THR A 86 -3.67 -7.44 -2.64
N ASN A 87 -4.66 -7.71 -1.80
CA ASN A 87 -5.08 -9.06 -1.41
C ASN A 87 -6.29 -9.60 -2.22
N TYR A 88 -6.68 -8.98 -3.34
CA TYR A 88 -7.83 -9.42 -4.15
C TYR A 88 -7.70 -10.87 -4.62
N LEU A 89 -6.56 -11.25 -5.19
CA LEU A 89 -6.30 -12.60 -5.68
C LEU A 89 -6.46 -13.68 -4.59
N PRO A 90 -5.80 -13.55 -3.42
CA PRO A 90 -5.96 -14.54 -2.37
C PRO A 90 -7.31 -14.57 -1.69
N VAL A 91 -8.04 -13.46 -1.65
CA VAL A 91 -9.35 -13.43 -0.99
C VAL A 91 -10.49 -13.81 -1.93
N CYS A 92 -10.44 -13.40 -3.20
CA CYS A 92 -11.59 -13.52 -4.10
C CYS A 92 -11.40 -14.50 -5.26
N GLN A 93 -10.19 -15.03 -5.47
CA GLN A 93 -9.87 -15.92 -6.61
C GLN A 93 -9.18 -17.23 -6.17
N ASP A 94 -9.16 -17.54 -4.87
CA ASP A 94 -8.53 -18.74 -4.28
C ASP A 94 -7.05 -18.95 -4.69
N VAL A 95 -6.36 -17.87 -5.06
CA VAL A 95 -4.93 -17.90 -5.40
C VAL A 95 -4.12 -17.76 -4.13
N LYS A 96 -3.23 -18.71 -3.83
CA LYS A 96 -2.42 -18.59 -2.61
C LYS A 96 -1.62 -17.27 -2.58
N SER A 97 -1.50 -16.67 -1.40
CA SER A 97 -0.72 -15.44 -1.20
C SER A 97 0.75 -15.67 -1.59
N TRP A 98 1.49 -14.60 -1.93
CA TRP A 98 2.91 -14.74 -2.24
C TRP A 98 3.69 -15.36 -1.07
N VAL A 99 3.33 -15.04 0.18
CA VAL A 99 4.04 -15.52 1.37
C VAL A 99 3.73 -16.99 1.70
N ASP A 100 2.49 -17.43 1.55
CA ASP A 100 2.05 -18.80 1.91
C ASP A 100 2.07 -19.77 0.73
N GLY A 101 2.02 -19.25 -0.50
CA GLY A 101 1.66 -20.00 -1.70
C GLY A 101 2.79 -20.51 -2.55
N THR A 102 3.94 -19.82 -2.52
CA THR A 102 5.05 -20.06 -3.45
C THR A 102 6.23 -20.62 -2.67
N GLU A 103 6.75 -21.79 -3.01
CA GLU A 103 8.05 -22.20 -2.45
C GLU A 103 9.17 -21.28 -2.99
N CYS A 104 10.37 -21.33 -2.39
CA CYS A 104 11.49 -20.56 -2.94
C CYS A 104 11.91 -21.18 -4.28
N GLU A 105 11.48 -20.58 -5.40
CA GLU A 105 11.86 -20.97 -6.74
C GLU A 105 13.04 -20.12 -7.25
N SER A 106 13.98 -20.73 -7.96
CA SER A 106 15.12 -20.03 -8.57
C SER A 106 14.68 -19.23 -9.79
N ILE A 107 14.87 -17.92 -9.76
CA ILE A 107 14.58 -17.02 -10.88
C ILE A 107 15.86 -16.88 -11.74
N GLU A 108 16.05 -17.79 -12.70
CA GLU A 108 17.22 -17.77 -13.58
C GLU A 108 17.12 -16.71 -14.69
N THR A 109 15.89 -16.44 -15.15
CA THR A 109 15.62 -15.45 -16.21
C THR A 109 14.47 -14.54 -15.81
N ALA A 110 14.49 -13.31 -16.34
CA ALA A 110 13.45 -12.32 -16.09
C ALA A 110 12.12 -12.77 -16.71
N SER A 111 11.08 -12.91 -15.90
CA SER A 111 9.70 -13.08 -16.36
C SER A 111 8.95 -11.76 -16.21
N CYS A 112 8.88 -10.98 -17.29
CA CYS A 112 8.22 -9.68 -17.31
C CYS A 112 7.09 -9.67 -18.35
N PRO A 113 5.96 -8.99 -18.08
CA PRO A 113 4.90 -8.80 -19.08
C PRO A 113 5.39 -8.00 -20.29
N ASN A 114 4.67 -8.13 -21.41
CA ASN A 114 4.93 -7.34 -22.61
C ASN A 114 4.94 -5.83 -22.29
N GLY A 115 5.94 -5.11 -22.81
CA GLY A 115 6.17 -3.69 -22.53
C GLY A 115 7.22 -3.42 -21.45
N PHE A 116 7.73 -4.46 -20.77
CA PHE A 116 8.85 -4.36 -19.84
C PHE A 116 10.12 -4.99 -20.43
N ASP A 117 10.93 -4.17 -21.11
CA ASP A 117 12.19 -4.61 -21.72
C ASP A 117 13.30 -4.88 -20.70
N ARG A 118 13.14 -4.39 -19.47
CA ARG A 118 14.09 -4.54 -18.36
C ARG A 118 13.34 -4.79 -17.05
N GLN A 119 13.98 -5.52 -16.14
CA GLN A 119 13.46 -5.72 -14.79
C GLN A 119 13.44 -4.39 -14.02
N PRO A 120 12.28 -3.95 -13.50
CA PRO A 120 12.21 -2.77 -12.64
C PRO A 120 12.95 -3.00 -11.32
N LEU A 121 13.61 -1.95 -10.82
CA LEU A 121 14.20 -1.93 -9.48
C LEU A 121 13.28 -1.20 -8.51
N ILE A 122 12.98 -1.83 -7.38
CA ILE A 122 12.25 -1.20 -6.27
C ILE A 122 13.19 -1.13 -5.06
N LEU A 123 13.55 0.08 -4.64
CA LEU A 123 14.30 0.33 -3.41
C LEU A 123 13.33 0.57 -2.25
N ILE A 124 13.27 -0.38 -1.31
CA ILE A 124 12.46 -0.27 -0.08
C ILE A 124 13.39 0.06 1.08
N SER A 125 13.25 1.25 1.67
CA SER A 125 14.00 1.65 2.86
C SER A 125 13.12 1.58 4.11
N LEU A 126 13.61 0.92 5.16
CA LEU A 126 13.00 0.87 6.48
C LEU A 126 13.89 1.64 7.47
N ASP A 127 13.51 2.87 7.83
CA ASP A 127 14.34 3.72 8.69
C ASP A 127 14.51 3.11 10.09
N GLY A 128 15.73 3.14 10.61
CA GLY A 128 16.08 2.57 11.92
C GLY A 128 15.95 1.05 12.02
N PHE A 129 15.84 0.32 10.90
CA PHE A 129 15.68 -1.13 10.93
C PHE A 129 17.00 -1.84 11.30
N ARG A 130 17.16 -2.13 12.59
CA ARG A 130 18.36 -2.78 13.13
C ARG A 130 18.47 -4.22 12.62
N ALA A 131 19.67 -4.63 12.21
CA ALA A 131 19.93 -5.98 11.69
C ALA A 131 19.48 -7.12 12.63
N GLU A 132 19.56 -6.90 13.95
CA GLU A 132 19.13 -7.87 14.96
C GLU A 132 17.62 -8.18 14.89
N TYR A 133 16.79 -7.28 14.36
CA TYR A 133 15.36 -7.52 14.23
C TYR A 133 15.05 -8.73 13.33
N MET A 134 15.85 -8.98 12.30
CA MET A 134 15.72 -10.19 11.46
C MET A 134 16.18 -11.47 12.16
N LYS A 135 16.88 -11.39 13.29
CA LYS A 135 17.25 -12.58 14.07
C LYS A 135 16.23 -12.84 15.17
N THR A 136 15.84 -11.80 15.91
CA THR A 136 14.93 -11.92 17.05
C THR A 136 13.47 -12.07 16.63
N TRP A 137 13.03 -11.35 15.59
CA TRP A 137 11.60 -11.17 15.27
C TRP A 137 11.20 -11.70 13.89
N TYR A 138 12.01 -12.59 13.29
CA TYR A 138 11.78 -13.08 11.93
C TYR A 138 10.40 -13.72 11.73
N SER A 139 9.88 -14.44 12.74
CA SER A 139 8.56 -15.08 12.70
C SER A 139 7.39 -14.09 12.66
N LEU A 140 7.58 -12.85 13.13
CA LEU A 140 6.60 -11.77 13.04
C LEU A 140 6.69 -11.00 11.70
N LEU A 141 7.71 -11.29 10.89
CA LEU A 141 8.01 -10.59 9.65
C LEU A 141 8.02 -11.56 8.46
N PRO A 142 6.94 -12.33 8.21
CA PRO A 142 6.98 -13.46 7.29
C PRO A 142 7.35 -13.04 5.85
N HIS A 143 6.91 -11.85 5.40
CA HIS A 143 7.27 -11.31 4.08
C HIS A 143 8.76 -10.98 3.97
N LEU A 144 9.33 -10.27 4.95
CA LEU A 144 10.77 -9.94 4.96
C LEU A 144 11.62 -11.19 5.18
N ASN A 145 11.15 -12.13 5.99
CA ASN A 145 11.82 -13.39 6.24
C ASN A 145 11.91 -14.21 4.94
N LYS A 146 10.83 -14.27 4.18
CA LYS A 146 10.82 -14.95 2.89
C LYS A 146 11.75 -14.29 1.86
N LEU A 147 11.78 -12.95 1.80
CA LEU A 147 12.76 -12.24 0.96
C LEU A 147 14.21 -12.56 1.36
N ARG A 148 14.47 -12.70 2.67
CA ARG A 148 15.80 -13.09 3.19
C ARG A 148 16.17 -14.53 2.84
N GLU A 149 15.23 -15.46 2.93
CA GLU A 149 15.46 -16.90 2.74
C GLU A 149 15.52 -17.31 1.27
N CYS A 150 14.62 -16.77 0.43
CA CYS A 150 14.59 -17.06 -1.01
C CYS A 150 15.52 -16.15 -1.85
N GLY A 151 15.95 -15.02 -1.29
CA GLY A 151 16.78 -14.03 -1.96
C GLY A 151 18.24 -14.04 -1.49
N THR A 152 18.94 -12.93 -1.74
CA THR A 152 20.29 -12.70 -1.22
C THR A 152 20.22 -11.75 -0.03
N SER A 153 20.84 -12.13 1.09
CA SER A 153 20.90 -11.29 2.29
C SER A 153 22.29 -11.29 2.92
N ALA A 154 22.72 -10.13 3.40
CA ALA A 154 23.88 -10.02 4.28
C ALA A 154 23.46 -10.16 5.76
N PRO A 155 24.36 -10.57 6.68
CA PRO A 155 24.06 -10.59 8.12
C PRO A 155 23.75 -9.20 8.71
N TYR A 156 24.35 -8.15 8.14
CA TYR A 156 24.08 -6.74 8.42
C TYR A 156 24.70 -5.88 7.31
N MET A 157 24.25 -4.64 7.19
CA MET A 157 24.88 -3.60 6.36
C MET A 157 25.51 -2.54 7.26
N LYS A 158 26.75 -2.14 6.98
CA LYS A 158 27.43 -1.11 7.75
C LYS A 158 27.00 0.27 7.25
N ALA A 159 26.39 1.05 8.13
CA ALA A 159 26.05 2.44 7.92
C ALA A 159 27.29 3.34 7.81
N VAL A 160 27.16 4.48 7.14
CA VAL A 160 28.15 5.56 7.21
C VAL A 160 28.02 6.33 8.53
N TYR A 161 29.10 7.00 8.94
CA TYR A 161 29.06 7.93 10.07
C TYR A 161 28.71 9.35 9.59
N PRO A 162 27.82 10.08 10.30
CA PRO A 162 27.08 9.64 11.46
C PRO A 162 25.92 8.71 11.10
N THR A 163 25.57 7.80 12.02
CA THR A 163 24.47 6.82 11.87
C THR A 163 23.09 7.49 12.04
N LYS A 164 22.81 8.45 11.17
CA LYS A 164 21.57 9.24 11.09
C LYS A 164 20.90 9.05 9.73
N THR A 165 19.58 9.25 9.71
CA THR A 165 18.70 9.05 8.55
C THR A 165 19.22 9.73 7.29
N PHE A 166 19.35 11.06 7.28
CA PHE A 166 19.65 11.81 6.05
C PHE A 166 21.03 11.47 5.46
N PRO A 167 22.12 11.47 6.26
CA PRO A 167 23.43 11.05 5.77
C PRO A 167 23.38 9.65 5.13
N ASN A 168 22.80 8.66 5.81
CA ASN A 168 22.78 7.28 5.32
C ASN A 168 21.88 7.08 4.10
N HIS A 169 20.68 7.66 4.09
CA HIS A 169 19.78 7.53 2.95
C HIS A 169 20.38 8.19 1.70
N TYR A 170 21.08 9.31 1.85
CA TYR A 170 21.72 9.97 0.73
C TYR A 170 22.98 9.23 0.26
N SER A 171 23.76 8.64 1.18
CA SER A 171 24.86 7.74 0.80
C SER A 171 24.36 6.51 0.04
N ILE A 172 23.20 5.93 0.39
CA ILE A 172 22.62 4.77 -0.34
C ILE A 172 22.34 5.12 -1.80
N VAL A 173 21.75 6.29 -2.07
CA VAL A 173 21.34 6.65 -3.43
C VAL A 173 22.45 7.30 -4.27
N THR A 174 23.55 7.74 -3.66
CA THR A 174 24.69 8.38 -4.36
C THR A 174 25.95 7.53 -4.39
N GLY A 175 26.11 6.57 -3.47
CA GLY A 175 27.37 5.84 -3.28
C GLY A 175 28.50 6.66 -2.67
N LEU A 176 28.23 7.89 -2.21
CA LEU A 176 29.23 8.81 -1.67
C LEU A 176 29.25 8.83 -0.14
N TYR A 177 30.37 9.23 0.45
CA TYR A 177 30.44 9.56 1.87
C TYR A 177 29.79 10.91 2.20
N PRO A 178 29.34 11.13 3.44
CA PRO A 178 28.73 12.39 3.86
C PRO A 178 29.54 13.65 3.58
N GLU A 179 30.86 13.58 3.73
CA GLU A 179 31.77 14.68 3.41
C GLU A 179 31.81 15.02 1.92
N SER A 180 31.50 14.07 1.02
CA SER A 180 31.52 14.27 -0.42
C SER A 180 30.16 14.72 -0.96
N HIS A 181 29.06 14.15 -0.43
CA HIS A 181 27.71 14.51 -0.89
C HIS A 181 27.08 15.68 -0.12
N GLY A 182 27.76 16.20 0.90
CA GLY A 182 27.40 17.43 1.63
C GLY A 182 26.37 17.27 2.75
N ILE A 183 25.73 16.10 2.88
CA ILE A 183 24.71 15.83 3.92
C ILE A 183 25.36 15.15 5.12
N VAL A 184 26.04 15.93 5.95
CA VAL A 184 26.84 15.42 7.08
C VAL A 184 26.03 15.15 8.35
N ALA A 185 24.84 15.73 8.49
CA ALA A 185 23.96 15.50 9.64
C ALA A 185 22.48 15.81 9.31
N ASN A 186 21.56 15.37 10.18
CA ASN A 186 20.15 15.78 10.09
C ASN A 186 19.92 17.27 10.44
N SER A 187 20.91 17.89 11.09
CA SER A 187 20.96 19.31 11.40
C SER A 187 22.40 19.78 11.25
N MET A 188 22.65 20.73 10.37
CA MET A 188 23.99 21.26 10.09
C MET A 188 23.92 22.76 9.75
N TYR A 189 25.02 23.46 9.95
CA TYR A 189 25.19 24.86 9.57
C TYR A 189 26.32 24.94 8.56
N ASP A 190 26.12 25.73 7.51
CA ASP A 190 27.13 26.01 6.50
C ASP A 190 27.48 27.50 6.58
N VAL A 191 28.78 27.78 6.72
CA VAL A 191 29.33 29.13 6.91
C VAL A 191 29.25 29.97 5.63
N GLU A 192 29.37 29.35 4.46
CA GLU A 192 29.31 30.04 3.16
C GLU A 192 27.87 30.40 2.81
N PHE A 193 26.93 29.53 3.19
CA PHE A 193 25.51 29.77 2.99
C PHE A 193 24.87 30.65 4.07
N ASP A 194 25.57 30.85 5.20
CA ASP A 194 25.06 31.43 6.44
C ASP A 194 23.65 30.91 6.78
N ALA A 195 23.51 29.58 6.77
CA ALA A 195 22.20 28.94 6.84
C ALA A 195 22.22 27.63 7.63
N HIS A 196 21.10 27.32 8.26
CA HIS A 196 20.88 26.06 8.97
C HIS A 196 20.02 25.09 8.15
N PHE A 197 20.60 23.95 7.82
CA PHE A 197 19.85 22.79 7.36
C PHE A 197 19.20 22.08 8.55
N LYS A 198 17.89 21.83 8.49
CA LYS A 198 17.14 21.05 9.49
C LYS A 198 16.00 20.30 8.82
N LEU A 199 15.67 19.12 9.34
CA LEU A 199 14.52 18.30 8.94
C LEU A 199 13.19 19.06 8.92
N SER A 200 12.95 19.92 9.90
CA SER A 200 11.70 20.69 10.01
C SER A 200 11.69 21.95 9.15
N SER A 201 12.84 22.38 8.61
CA SER A 201 12.97 23.62 7.85
C SER A 201 12.66 23.39 6.36
N PRO A 202 12.09 24.39 5.65
CA PRO A 202 12.03 24.36 4.19
C PRO A 202 13.41 24.51 3.54
N GLU A 203 14.42 24.98 4.29
CA GLU A 203 15.79 25.15 3.81
C GLU A 203 16.39 23.85 3.25
N LYS A 204 15.97 22.69 3.80
CA LYS A 204 16.41 21.38 3.31
C LYS A 204 16.06 21.12 1.84
N ASN A 205 15.09 21.83 1.27
CA ASN A 205 14.67 21.63 -0.12
C ASN A 205 15.56 22.41 -1.11
N LYS A 206 16.51 23.23 -0.63
CA LYS A 206 17.39 23.99 -1.51
C LYS A 206 18.47 23.07 -2.10
N PRO A 207 18.64 23.02 -3.44
CA PRO A 207 19.60 22.12 -4.09
C PRO A 207 21.05 22.30 -3.63
N ARG A 208 21.43 23.48 -3.14
CA ARG A 208 22.78 23.81 -2.66
C ARG A 208 23.35 22.87 -1.58
N TRP A 209 22.48 22.18 -0.85
CA TRP A 209 22.88 21.21 0.19
C TRP A 209 23.21 19.82 -0.35
N TRP A 210 22.76 19.50 -1.57
CA TRP A 210 22.69 18.14 -2.11
C TRP A 210 23.71 17.96 -3.23
N GLY A 211 24.92 17.53 -2.87
CA GLY A 211 25.99 17.24 -3.83
C GLY A 211 25.92 15.84 -4.42
N GLY A 212 26.78 15.56 -5.41
CA GLY A 212 26.83 14.25 -6.09
C GLY A 212 25.66 14.02 -7.05
N GLN A 213 25.49 12.77 -7.51
CA GLN A 213 24.45 12.37 -8.45
C GLN A 213 23.64 11.19 -7.89
N PRO A 214 22.39 11.41 -7.46
CA PRO A 214 21.55 10.33 -6.95
C PRO A 214 21.01 9.44 -8.09
N VAL A 215 20.74 8.18 -7.79
CA VAL A 215 20.22 7.17 -8.74
C VAL A 215 18.97 7.61 -9.50
N SER A 216 18.14 8.48 -8.92
CA SER A 216 16.92 9.01 -9.55
C SER A 216 17.17 10.04 -10.65
N THR A 217 18.42 10.44 -10.86
CA THR A 217 18.83 11.41 -11.89
C THR A 217 19.63 10.74 -13.03
N LEU A 218 19.71 9.41 -13.03
CA LEU A 218 20.28 8.62 -14.10
C LEU A 218 19.29 8.40 -15.24
#